data_AF-A0A4Y8CBI1-F1
#
_entry.id   AF-A0A4Y8CBI1-F1
#
_cell.length_a   1.000
_cell.length_b   1.000
_cell.length_c   1.000
_cell.angle_alpha   90.00
_cell.angle_beta   90.00
_cell.angle_gamma   90.00
#
_symmetry.space_group_name_H-M   'P 1'
#
loop_
_entity.id
_entity.type
_entity.pdbx_description
1 polymer ?
#
loop_
_entity_poly.entity_id
_entity_poly.type
_entity_poly.pdbx_seq_one_letter_code
_entity_poly.pdbx_strand_id
1 'polypeptide(L)'
;ALILIIFALFLLATKGDIEAVVLNYWGIFWAVIGAFGVAFYSLSAREVILKYGLFWIMGWASLFASFVFLLILQFDKGLIHYAFNLKAFFSMGGIVFIGTIGAFCLYLKGVEYIGALRASMIASIEPVAAALMSFLFLKTHYSLLDIFAFALIILSVILNAKKTKVS
;
A
#
# COMPACT_ATOMS: atom_id res chain seq x y z
N ALA A 1 -13.01 15.04 -6.11
CA ALA A 1 -11.99 13.99 -6.30
C ALA A 1 -11.88 13.10 -5.06
N LEU A 2 -11.63 13.64 -3.86
CA LEU A 2 -11.60 12.83 -2.62
C LEU A 2 -12.90 12.02 -2.38
N ILE A 3 -14.07 12.63 -2.57
CA ILE A 3 -15.36 11.91 -2.48
C ILE A 3 -15.46 10.78 -3.51
N LEU A 4 -14.95 10.98 -4.73
CA LEU A 4 -14.98 9.96 -5.79
C LEU A 4 -14.11 8.76 -5.43
N ILE A 5 -12.93 8.98 -4.82
CA ILE A 5 -12.04 7.88 -4.46
C ILE A 5 -12.57 7.09 -3.27
N ILE A 6 -13.19 7.76 -2.29
CA ILE A 6 -13.84 7.10 -1.16
C ILE A 6 -15.01 6.24 -1.65
N PHE A 7 -15.85 6.79 -2.54
CA PHE A 7 -16.96 6.05 -3.13
C PHE A 7 -16.47 4.85 -3.95
N ALA A 8 -15.43 5.02 -4.78
CA ALA A 8 -14.85 3.93 -5.56
C ALA A 8 -14.29 2.80 -4.67
N LEU A 9 -13.56 3.15 -3.61
CA LEU A 9 -13.04 2.16 -2.65
C LEU A 9 -14.17 1.43 -1.92
N PHE A 10 -15.24 2.14 -1.57
CA PHE A 10 -16.43 1.53 -0.98
C PHE A 10 -17.07 0.51 -1.93
N LEU A 11 -17.26 0.87 -3.21
CA LEU A 11 -17.75 -0.06 -4.22
C LEU A 11 -16.86 -1.29 -4.37
N LEU A 12 -15.55 -1.09 -4.37
CA LEU A 12 -14.58 -2.18 -4.57
C LEU A 12 -14.51 -3.12 -3.36
N ALA A 13 -14.62 -2.59 -2.14
CA ALA A 13 -14.67 -3.38 -0.91
C ALA A 13 -15.96 -4.19 -0.79
N THR A 14 -17.07 -3.59 -1.23
CA THR A 14 -18.41 -4.15 -1.07
C THR A 14 -18.82 -5.06 -2.23
N LYS A 15 -18.27 -4.83 -3.44
CA LYS A 15 -18.67 -5.48 -4.69
C LYS A 15 -20.18 -5.47 -4.97
N GLY A 16 -20.90 -4.51 -4.38
CA GLY A 16 -22.36 -4.37 -4.49
C GLY A 16 -23.17 -5.10 -3.40
N ASP A 17 -22.54 -5.89 -2.52
CA ASP A 17 -23.20 -6.56 -1.41
C ASP A 17 -22.61 -6.12 -0.05
N ILE A 18 -23.36 -5.27 0.65
CA ILE A 18 -22.96 -4.69 1.95
C ILE A 18 -23.01 -5.74 3.06
N GLU A 19 -23.85 -6.76 2.92
CA GLU A 19 -24.02 -7.81 3.93
C GLU A 19 -22.88 -8.85 3.88
N ALA A 20 -22.25 -9.01 2.70
CA ALA A 20 -21.09 -9.88 2.52
C ALA A 20 -19.78 -9.33 3.13
N VAL A 21 -19.74 -8.05 3.52
CA VAL A 21 -18.52 -7.44 4.10
C VAL A 21 -18.40 -7.82 5.57
N VAL A 22 -17.73 -8.94 5.83
CA VAL A 22 -17.43 -9.39 7.21
C VAL A 22 -16.33 -8.50 7.80
N LEU A 23 -16.72 -7.41 8.46
CA LEU A 23 -15.79 -6.51 9.13
C LEU A 23 -15.46 -7.02 10.53
N ASN A 24 -14.21 -7.42 10.74
CA ASN A 24 -13.69 -7.73 12.07
C ASN A 24 -13.26 -6.43 12.79
N TYR A 25 -13.71 -6.23 14.02
CA TYR A 25 -13.29 -5.12 14.88
C TYR A 25 -11.76 -4.97 14.96
N TRP A 26 -11.04 -6.08 15.09
CA TRP A 26 -9.58 -6.05 15.13
C TRP A 26 -8.98 -5.59 13.79
N GLY A 27 -9.59 -5.95 12.67
CA GLY A 27 -9.15 -5.51 11.35
C GLY A 27 -9.27 -3.98 11.19
N ILE A 28 -10.39 -3.40 11.63
CA ILE A 28 -10.59 -1.95 11.62
C ILE A 28 -9.58 -1.25 12.54
N PHE A 29 -9.36 -1.78 13.74
CA PHE A 29 -8.40 -1.22 14.70
C PHE A 29 -6.99 -1.12 14.10
N TRP A 30 -6.49 -2.22 13.52
CA TRP A 30 -5.17 -2.22 12.86
C TRP A 30 -5.13 -1.34 11.61
N ALA A 31 -6.21 -1.27 10.83
CA ALA A 31 -6.29 -0.39 9.67
C ALA A 31 -6.19 1.10 10.04
N VAL A 32 -6.88 1.51 11.11
CA VAL A 32 -6.85 2.90 11.59
C VAL A 32 -5.46 3.25 12.12
N ILE A 33 -4.86 2.40 12.97
CA ILE A 33 -3.50 2.60 13.47
C ILE A 33 -2.49 2.67 12.31
N GLY A 34 -2.63 1.78 11.32
CA GLY A 34 -1.81 1.79 10.12
C GLY A 34 -1.95 3.09 9.33
N ALA A 35 -3.16 3.61 9.17
CA ALA A 35 -3.41 4.88 8.48
C ALA A 35 -2.77 6.07 9.20
N PHE A 36 -2.82 6.11 10.54
CA PHE A 36 -2.08 7.11 11.33
C PHE A 36 -0.57 6.96 11.17
N GLY A 37 -0.05 5.73 11.18
CA GLY A 37 1.38 5.46 10.92
C GLY A 37 1.82 5.97 9.55
N VAL A 38 1.02 5.71 8.51
CA VAL A 38 1.27 6.18 7.15
C VAL A 38 1.23 7.70 7.07
N ALA A 39 0.21 8.33 7.66
CA ALA A 39 0.12 9.79 7.70
C ALA A 39 1.32 10.42 8.42
N PHE A 40 1.70 9.86 9.58
CA PHE A 40 2.83 10.34 10.36
C PHE A 40 4.15 10.24 9.59
N TYR A 41 4.50 9.07 9.05
CA TYR A 41 5.76 8.96 8.31
C TYR A 41 5.71 9.76 7.00
N SER A 42 4.61 9.79 6.26
CA SER A 42 4.57 10.55 5.00
C SER A 42 4.73 12.06 5.22
N LEU A 43 4.32 12.59 6.39
CA LEU A 43 4.50 13.99 6.76
C LEU A 43 5.87 14.26 7.39
N SER A 44 6.34 13.41 8.30
CA SER A 44 7.55 13.63 9.10
C SER A 44 8.83 13.06 8.48
N ALA A 45 8.72 12.04 7.62
CA ALA A 45 9.91 11.31 7.17
C ALA A 45 10.80 12.13 6.24
N ARG A 46 10.28 13.16 5.55
CA ARG A 46 11.08 13.95 4.59
C ARG A 46 12.33 14.54 5.23
N GLU A 47 12.19 15.22 6.36
CA GLU A 47 13.31 15.90 7.03
C GLU A 47 14.32 14.89 7.61
N VAL A 48 13.80 13.80 8.17
CA VAL A 48 14.63 12.73 8.77
C VAL A 48 15.41 11.99 7.68
N ILE A 49 14.76 11.66 6.56
CA ILE A 49 15.36 10.97 5.41
C ILE A 49 16.44 11.81 4.75
N LEU A 50 16.23 13.12 4.58
CA LEU A 50 17.25 14.01 4.02
C LEU A 50 18.48 14.11 4.93
N LYS A 51 18.32 13.98 6.24
CA LYS A 51 19.41 14.09 7.22
C LYS A 51 20.22 12.81 7.40
N TYR A 52 19.56 11.64 7.47
CA TYR A 52 20.21 10.36 7.80
C TYR A 52 20.32 9.39 6.63
N GLY A 53 19.73 9.72 5.47
CA GLY A 53 19.69 8.86 4.30
C GLY A 53 18.59 7.80 4.40
N LEU A 54 18.00 7.50 3.25
CA LEU A 54 16.83 6.64 3.17
C LEU A 54 17.11 5.19 3.60
N PHE A 55 18.20 4.62 3.08
CA PHE A 55 18.58 3.23 3.36
C PHE A 55 18.84 2.99 4.86
N TRP A 56 19.42 3.98 5.56
CA TRP A 56 19.70 3.85 6.98
C TRP A 56 18.41 3.78 7.81
N ILE A 57 17.48 4.71 7.58
CA ILE A 57 16.21 4.75 8.31
C ILE A 57 15.37 3.53 8.00
N MET A 58 15.23 3.15 6.72
CA MET A 58 14.45 1.98 6.33
C MET A 58 15.02 0.69 6.93
N GLY A 59 16.35 0.55 6.94
CA GLY A 59 17.02 -0.63 7.51
C GLY A 59 16.69 -0.79 8.99
N TRP A 60 16.89 0.26 9.78
CA TRP A 60 16.59 0.25 11.22
C TRP A 60 15.10 0.12 11.52
N ALA A 61 14.24 0.79 10.75
CA ALA A 61 12.79 0.67 10.89
C ALA A 61 12.31 -0.76 10.60
N SER A 62 12.82 -1.37 9.53
CA SER A 62 12.49 -2.76 9.17
C SER A 62 13.01 -3.74 10.20
N LEU A 63 14.23 -3.53 10.73
CA LEU A 63 14.81 -4.37 11.77
C LEU A 63 13.97 -4.33 13.06
N PHE A 64 13.59 -3.12 13.48
CA PHE A 64 12.74 -2.93 14.66
C PHE A 64 11.35 -3.54 14.46
N ALA A 65 10.73 -3.31 13.30
CA ALA A 65 9.44 -3.91 12.96
C ALA A 65 9.51 -5.45 12.97
N SER A 66 10.54 -6.04 12.35
CA SER A 66 10.76 -7.49 12.38
C SER A 66 10.96 -8.03 13.79
N PHE A 67 11.70 -7.32 14.65
CA PHE A 67 11.88 -7.72 16.04
C PHE A 67 10.56 -7.72 16.81
N VAL A 68 9.75 -6.67 16.65
CA VAL A 68 8.41 -6.59 17.27
C VAL A 68 7.51 -7.70 16.73
N PHE A 69 7.50 -7.95 15.42
CA PHE A 69 6.74 -9.05 14.82
C PHE A 69 7.18 -10.42 15.35
N LEU A 70 8.47 -10.65 15.57
CA LEU A 70 8.97 -11.89 16.17
C LEU A 70 8.46 -12.11 17.59
N LEU A 71 8.26 -11.05 18.37
CA LEU A 71 7.70 -11.14 19.73
C LEU A 71 6.19 -11.40 19.73
N ILE A 72 5.48 -10.87 18.74
CA ILE A 72 4.02 -11.01 18.61
C ILE A 72 3.65 -12.38 18.00
N LEU A 73 4.46 -12.88 17.07
CA LEU A 73 4.27 -14.19 16.47
C LEU A 73 4.54 -15.27 17.53
N GLN A 74 3.46 -15.76 18.14
CA GLN A 74 3.51 -16.92 19.01
C GLN A 74 3.92 -18.14 18.17
N PHE A 75 5.12 -18.67 18.40
CA PHE A 75 5.59 -19.95 17.86
C PHE A 75 4.90 -21.15 18.53
N ASP A 76 3.63 -21.00 18.93
CA ASP A 76 2.86 -21.97 19.71
C ASP A 76 2.70 -23.32 18.99
N LYS A 77 2.91 -23.36 17.67
CA LYS A 77 2.87 -24.59 16.85
C LYS A 77 4.26 -25.13 16.47
N GLY A 78 5.32 -24.62 17.10
CA GLY A 78 6.71 -24.93 16.76
C GLY A 78 7.21 -24.17 15.53
N LEU A 79 8.52 -24.24 15.28
CA LEU A 79 9.11 -23.73 14.04
C LEU A 79 8.57 -24.58 12.88
N ILE A 80 7.77 -23.95 12.00
CA ILE A 80 7.33 -24.59 10.77
C ILE A 80 8.57 -25.04 10.02
N HIS A 81 8.71 -26.35 9.79
CA HIS A 81 9.82 -26.91 9.03
C HIS A 81 9.66 -26.49 7.56
N TYR A 82 10.17 -25.31 7.23
CA TYR A 82 10.13 -24.79 5.88
C TYR A 82 11.24 -25.46 5.08
N ALA A 83 10.87 -26.36 4.18
CA ALA A 83 11.81 -26.93 3.23
C ALA A 83 12.36 -25.79 2.35
N PHE A 84 13.64 -25.47 2.53
CA PHE A 84 14.28 -24.37 1.82
C PHE A 84 14.16 -24.58 0.31
N ASN A 85 13.40 -23.71 -0.35
CA ASN A 85 13.21 -23.74 -1.80
C ASN A 85 13.87 -22.50 -2.41
N LEU A 86 14.82 -22.73 -3.30
CA LEU A 86 15.58 -21.65 -3.94
C LEU A 86 14.68 -20.68 -4.72
N LYS A 87 13.58 -21.17 -5.32
CA LYS A 87 12.60 -20.30 -5.99
C LYS A 87 11.90 -19.36 -5.00
N ALA A 88 11.51 -19.89 -3.83
CA ALA A 88 10.86 -19.11 -2.79
C ALA A 88 11.80 -18.07 -2.19
N PHE A 89 13.08 -18.43 -2.03
CA PHE A 89 14.12 -17.51 -1.57
C PHE A 89 14.29 -16.32 -2.54
N PHE A 90 14.42 -16.60 -3.85
CA PHE A 90 14.53 -15.53 -4.86
C PHE A 90 13.25 -14.70 -4.98
N SER A 91 12.06 -15.30 -4.91
CA SER A 91 10.81 -14.54 -4.92
C SER A 91 10.68 -13.63 -3.70
N MET A 92 11.06 -14.13 -2.51
CA MET A 92 11.05 -13.33 -1.28
C MET A 92 12.04 -12.17 -1.37
N GLY A 93 13.26 -12.43 -1.88
CA GLY A 93 14.23 -11.37 -2.16
C GLY A 93 13.68 -10.31 -3.11
N GLY A 94 13.00 -10.73 -4.19
CA GLY A 94 12.34 -9.81 -5.12
C GLY A 94 11.28 -8.93 -4.44
N ILE A 95 10.43 -9.51 -3.59
CA ILE A 95 9.40 -8.77 -2.85
C ILE A 95 10.04 -7.73 -1.91
N VAL A 96 11.12 -8.10 -1.21
CA VAL A 96 11.80 -7.20 -0.26
C VAL A 96 12.54 -6.08 -1.01
N PHE A 97 13.42 -6.41 -1.94
CA PHE A 97 14.28 -5.41 -2.59
C PHE A 97 13.54 -4.56 -3.63
N ILE A 98 12.72 -5.19 -4.47
CA ILE A 98 12.01 -4.49 -5.56
C ILE A 98 10.67 -3.97 -5.04
N GLY A 99 9.86 -4.86 -4.45
CA GLY A 99 8.50 -4.55 -4.04
C GLY A 99 8.38 -3.64 -2.81
N THR A 100 9.36 -3.69 -1.91
CA THR A 100 9.31 -2.92 -0.65
C THR A 100 10.31 -1.77 -0.68
N ILE A 101 11.62 -2.06 -0.69
CA ILE A 101 12.66 -1.03 -0.61
C ILE A 101 12.62 -0.14 -1.85
N GLY A 102 12.71 -0.72 -3.05
CA GLY A 102 12.68 0.04 -4.30
C GLY A 102 11.41 0.88 -4.47
N ALA A 103 10.24 0.27 -4.25
CA ALA A 103 8.95 0.97 -4.34
C ALA A 103 8.85 2.13 -3.33
N PHE A 104 9.29 1.93 -2.09
CA PHE A 104 9.25 2.97 -1.06
C PHE A 104 10.23 4.12 -1.35
N CYS A 105 11.40 3.82 -1.88
CA CYS A 105 12.34 4.83 -2.38
C CYS A 105 11.71 5.72 -3.46
N LEU A 106 11.04 5.11 -4.43
CA LEU A 106 10.35 5.85 -5.49
C LEU A 106 9.18 6.66 -4.94
N TYR A 107 8.40 6.11 -4.00
CA TYR A 107 7.32 6.82 -3.32
C TYR A 107 7.83 8.06 -2.61
N LEU A 108 8.87 7.94 -1.78
CA LEU A 108 9.43 9.05 -1.03
C LEU A 108 10.09 10.10 -1.93
N LYS A 109 10.74 9.66 -3.01
CA LYS A 109 11.23 10.60 -4.02
C LYS A 109 10.07 11.36 -4.67
N GLY A 110 8.94 10.69 -4.93
CA GLY A 110 7.69 11.33 -5.33
C GLY A 110 7.18 12.34 -4.29
N VAL A 111 7.14 11.96 -3.01
CA VAL A 111 6.77 12.84 -1.89
C VAL A 111 7.67 14.08 -1.83
N GLU A 112 8.98 13.93 -2.08
CA GLU A 112 9.93 15.04 -2.13
C GLU A 112 9.63 16.02 -3.28
N TYR A 113 9.28 15.50 -4.46
CA TYR A 113 9.04 16.32 -5.66
C TYR A 113 7.68 17.04 -5.66
N ILE A 114 6.60 16.36 -5.26
CA ILE A 114 5.23 16.89 -5.39
C ILE A 114 4.51 17.10 -4.05
N GLY A 115 5.15 16.76 -2.93
CA GLY A 115 4.57 16.86 -1.59
C GLY A 115 3.75 15.63 -1.20
N ALA A 116 3.67 15.36 0.12
CA ALA A 116 3.05 14.17 0.68
C ALA A 116 1.58 13.99 0.27
N LEU A 117 0.78 15.06 0.31
CA LEU A 117 -0.63 15.02 -0.06
C LEU A 117 -0.81 14.57 -1.53
N ARG A 118 -0.06 15.17 -2.46
CA ARG A 118 -0.20 14.86 -3.89
C ARG A 118 0.33 13.47 -4.21
N ALA A 119 1.46 13.09 -3.63
CA ALA A 119 2.02 11.76 -3.79
C ALA A 119 1.06 10.67 -3.30
N SER A 120 0.43 10.83 -2.13
CA SER A 120 -0.56 9.87 -1.62
C SER A 120 -1.81 9.78 -2.50
N MET A 121 -2.25 10.89 -3.09
CA MET A 121 -3.40 10.88 -4.02
C MET A 121 -3.09 10.17 -5.34
N ILE A 122 -1.87 10.33 -5.87
CA ILE A 122 -1.42 9.57 -7.05
C ILE A 122 -1.22 8.09 -6.68
N ALA A 123 -0.64 7.81 -5.52
CA ALA A 123 -0.46 6.45 -5.00
C ALA A 123 -1.79 5.71 -4.83
N SER A 124 -2.90 6.43 -4.66
CA SER A 124 -4.24 5.83 -4.61
C SER A 124 -4.67 5.15 -5.93
N ILE A 125 -3.87 5.23 -7.00
CA ILE A 125 -4.04 4.41 -8.21
C ILE A 125 -3.59 2.95 -8.01
N GLU A 126 -2.88 2.65 -6.91
CA GLU A 126 -2.38 1.32 -6.57
C GLU A 126 -3.43 0.20 -6.72
N PRO A 127 -4.68 0.34 -6.25
CA PRO A 127 -5.68 -0.73 -6.41
C PRO A 127 -5.94 -1.08 -7.88
N VAL A 128 -5.86 -0.10 -8.78
CA VAL A 128 -6.03 -0.29 -10.23
C VAL A 128 -4.81 -1.02 -10.80
N ALA A 129 -3.60 -0.63 -10.39
CA ALA A 129 -2.37 -1.28 -10.83
C ALA A 129 -2.29 -2.73 -10.33
N ALA A 130 -2.64 -2.96 -9.06
CA ALA A 130 -2.72 -4.29 -8.46
C ALA A 130 -3.77 -5.15 -9.18
N ALA A 131 -4.92 -4.56 -9.53
CA ALA A 131 -5.95 -5.27 -10.28
C ALA A 131 -5.47 -5.68 -11.68
N LEU A 132 -4.78 -4.77 -12.38
CA LEU A 132 -4.18 -5.04 -13.68
C LEU A 132 -3.13 -6.16 -13.61
N MET A 133 -2.23 -6.10 -12.62
CA MET A 133 -1.23 -7.15 -12.41
C MET A 133 -1.91 -8.49 -12.09
N SER A 134 -2.95 -8.50 -11.25
CA SER A 134 -3.69 -9.72 -10.95
C SER A 134 -4.39 -10.29 -12.18
N PHE A 135 -4.95 -9.45 -13.05
CA PHE A 135 -5.49 -9.90 -14.34
C PHE A 135 -4.43 -10.52 -15.24
N LEU A 136 -3.27 -9.86 -15.37
CA LEU A 136 -2.18 -10.32 -16.26
C LEU A 136 -1.53 -11.62 -15.79
N PHE A 137 -1.25 -11.72 -14.48
CA PHE A 137 -0.49 -12.84 -13.92
C PHE A 137 -1.37 -13.95 -13.36
N LEU A 138 -2.48 -13.61 -12.69
CA LEU A 138 -3.37 -14.57 -12.03
C LEU A 138 -4.64 -14.87 -12.85
N LYS A 139 -4.85 -14.17 -13.98
CA LYS A 139 -6.05 -14.31 -14.84
C LYS A 139 -7.35 -14.13 -14.06
N THR A 140 -7.34 -13.29 -13.02
CA THR A 140 -8.54 -12.98 -12.22
C THR A 140 -9.57 -12.24 -13.05
N HIS A 141 -10.82 -12.70 -13.01
CA HIS A 141 -11.95 -12.02 -13.64
C HIS A 141 -12.55 -10.98 -12.70
N TYR A 142 -12.85 -9.81 -13.25
CA TYR A 142 -13.47 -8.69 -12.54
C TYR A 142 -14.92 -8.51 -12.96
N SER A 143 -15.75 -8.10 -12.02
CA SER A 143 -17.14 -7.73 -12.29
C SER A 143 -17.22 -6.36 -12.97
N LEU A 144 -18.38 -6.03 -13.54
CA LEU A 144 -18.64 -4.70 -14.08
C LEU A 144 -18.53 -3.60 -13.03
N LEU A 145 -18.88 -3.91 -11.77
CA LEU A 145 -18.77 -2.97 -10.64
C LEU A 145 -17.29 -2.67 -10.32
N ASP A 146 -16.43 -3.68 -10.36
CA ASP A 146 -14.98 -3.49 -10.15
C ASP A 146 -14.40 -2.58 -11.24
N ILE A 147 -14.77 -2.81 -12.50
CA ILE A 147 -14.34 -1.98 -13.64
C ILE A 147 -14.82 -0.53 -13.48
N PHE A 148 -16.06 -0.33 -13.05
CA PHE A 148 -16.60 1.00 -12.76
C PHE A 148 -15.85 1.69 -11.61
N ALA A 149 -15.54 0.96 -10.53
CA ALA A 149 -14.73 1.48 -9.43
C ALA A 149 -13.32 1.89 -9.90
N PHE A 150 -12.66 1.08 -10.74
CA PHE A 150 -11.36 1.44 -11.32
C PHE A 150 -11.43 2.71 -12.16
N ALA A 151 -12.47 2.86 -12.98
CA ALA A 151 -12.68 4.07 -13.78
C ALA A 151 -12.85 5.32 -12.89
N LEU A 152 -13.57 5.21 -11.78
CA LEU A 152 -13.74 6.31 -10.81
C LEU A 152 -12.42 6.68 -10.11
N ILE A 153 -11.57 5.70 -9.77
CA ILE A 153 -10.24 5.95 -9.21
C ILE A 153 -9.37 6.72 -10.21
N ILE A 154 -9.30 6.26 -11.46
CA ILE A 154 -8.54 6.93 -12.53
C ILE A 154 -9.05 8.37 -12.74
N LEU A 155 -10.37 8.55 -12.82
CA LEU A 155 -10.99 9.87 -12.96
C LEU A 155 -10.62 10.79 -11.80
N SER A 156 -10.67 10.29 -10.57
CA SER A 156 -10.27 11.05 -9.39
C SER A 156 -8.81 11.51 -9.47
N VAL A 157 -7.90 10.62 -9.85
CA VAL A 157 -6.47 10.95 -10.02
C VAL A 157 -6.27 12.02 -11.09
N ILE A 158 -6.92 11.89 -12.25
CA ILE A 158 -6.83 12.88 -13.34
C ILE A 158 -7.37 14.25 -12.92
N LEU A 159 -8.52 14.29 -12.22
CA LEU A 159 -9.11 15.54 -11.74
C LEU A 159 -8.19 16.26 -10.75
N ASN A 160 -7.52 15.51 -9.87
CA ASN A 160 -6.53 16.08 -8.96
C ASN A 160 -5.28 16.58 -9.70
N ALA A 161 -4.78 15.80 -10.65
CA ALA A 161 -3.63 16.20 -11.46
C ALA A 161 -3.92 17.50 -12.26
N LYS A 162 -5.15 17.67 -12.77
CA LYS A 162 -5.55 18.87 -13.53
C LYS A 162 -5.75 20.13 -12.67
N LYS A 163 -6.19 20.00 -11.42
CA LYS A 163 -6.32 21.16 -10.49
C LYS A 163 -4.98 21.86 -10.21
N THR A 164 -3.88 21.27 -10.65
CA THR A 164 -2.51 21.81 -10.54
C THR A 164 -2.16 22.85 -11.62
N LYS A 165 -3.04 23.15 -12.59
CA LYS A 165 -2.89 24.31 -13.49
C LYS A 165 -3.83 25.46 -13.10
N VAL A 166 -3.78 25.97 -11.87
CA VAL A 166 -4.28 27.32 -11.56
C VAL A 166 -3.48 27.91 -10.38
N SER A 167 -2.99 29.14 -10.62
CA SER A 167 -2.19 30.08 -9.82
C SER A 167 -0.75 29.69 -9.50
#